data_AF-A0A545AMM2-F1
#
_entry.id   AF-A0A545AMM2-F1
#
_cell.length_a   1.000
_cell.length_b   1.000
_cell.length_c   1.000
_cell.angle_alpha   90.00
_cell.angle_beta   90.00
_cell.angle_gamma   90.00
#
_symmetry.space_group_name_H-M   'P 1'
#
loop_
_entity.id
_entity.type
_entity.pdbx_description
1 polymer ?
#
loop_
_entity_poly.entity_id
_entity_poly.type
_entity_poly.pdbx_seq_one_letter_code
_entity_poly.pdbx_strand_id
1 'polypeptide(L)'
;MPELRRALNDGLDAGLSINQIKEVLVQLYAYAGFPRSLNALGAFMTVLDERKNAGIEDEAGEEPGPVPADSLAAGTRNQTRLTGAPVTGALFEFAPAIDHFLKAHLFGDIFGRDNLDWRSREIATIAALAGLDGLDSQLASHLAIGRNIGLSEDELRDAAAG
;
A
#
# COMPACT_ATOMS: atom_id res chain seq x y z
N MET A 1 0.75 -20.58 -1.43
CA MET A 1 0.39 -19.45 -2.30
C MET A 1 1.36 -19.36 -3.47
N PRO A 2 1.23 -20.22 -4.50
CA PRO A 2 2.18 -20.26 -5.62
C PRO A 2 2.24 -18.96 -6.41
N GLU A 3 1.07 -18.36 -6.67
CA GLU A 3 0.95 -17.10 -7.43
C GLU A 3 1.66 -15.93 -6.73
N LEU A 4 1.47 -15.77 -5.41
CA LEU A 4 2.19 -14.74 -4.64
C LEU A 4 3.71 -14.97 -4.68
N ARG A 5 4.18 -16.21 -4.52
CA ARG A 5 5.63 -16.50 -4.57
C ARG A 5 6.23 -16.15 -5.92
N ARG A 6 5.50 -16.40 -7.02
CA ARG A 6 5.92 -16.00 -8.35
C ARG A 6 6.01 -14.48 -8.46
N ALA A 7 4.94 -13.77 -8.10
CA ALA A 7 4.92 -12.30 -8.12
C ALA A 7 6.03 -11.65 -7.26
N LEU A 8 6.37 -12.25 -6.11
CA LEU A 8 7.47 -11.78 -5.27
C LEU A 8 8.83 -11.95 -5.94
N ASN A 9 9.09 -13.06 -6.63
CA ASN A 9 10.32 -13.24 -7.40
C ASN A 9 10.36 -12.28 -8.58
N ASP A 10 9.25 -12.16 -9.34
CA ASP A 10 9.15 -11.27 -10.49
C ASP A 10 9.42 -9.81 -10.08
N GLY A 11 8.90 -9.38 -8.91
CA GLY A 11 9.14 -8.05 -8.36
C GLY A 11 10.61 -7.80 -8.03
N LEU A 12 11.27 -8.74 -7.35
CA LEU A 12 12.70 -8.66 -7.03
C LEU A 12 13.56 -8.63 -8.32
N ASP A 13 13.25 -9.50 -9.28
CA ASP A 13 13.96 -9.59 -10.56
C ASP A 13 13.75 -8.33 -11.43
N ALA A 14 12.61 -7.64 -11.26
CA ALA A 14 12.32 -6.34 -11.87
C ALA A 14 12.97 -5.15 -11.14
N GLY A 15 13.70 -5.39 -10.04
CA GLY A 15 14.46 -4.37 -9.30
C GLY A 15 13.70 -3.72 -8.15
N LEU A 16 12.56 -4.26 -7.70
CA LEU A 16 11.99 -3.83 -6.42
C LEU A 16 12.91 -4.27 -5.30
N SER A 17 13.24 -3.34 -4.40
CA SER A 17 13.98 -3.67 -3.19
C SER A 17 13.14 -4.46 -2.20
N ILE A 18 13.83 -5.18 -1.31
CA ILE A 18 13.22 -5.90 -0.20
C ILE A 18 12.30 -4.96 0.62
N ASN A 19 12.78 -3.75 0.92
CA ASN A 19 12.04 -2.82 1.76
C ASN A 19 10.82 -2.21 1.03
N GLN A 20 10.87 -2.00 -0.29
CA GLN A 20 9.68 -1.59 -1.06
C GLN A 20 8.59 -2.69 -1.05
N ILE A 21 8.97 -3.96 -1.21
CA ILE A 21 8.01 -5.07 -1.14
C ILE A 21 7.41 -5.17 0.28
N LYS A 22 8.22 -5.01 1.33
CA LYS A 22 7.72 -4.94 2.72
C LYS A 22 6.67 -3.83 2.87
N GLU A 23 6.93 -2.63 2.34
CA GLU A 23 5.97 -1.51 2.42
C GLU A 23 4.63 -1.86 1.76
N VAL A 24 4.65 -2.49 0.58
CA VAL A 24 3.43 -2.96 -0.10
C VAL A 24 2.71 -3.99 0.78
N LEU A 25 3.40 -5.02 1.26
CA LEU A 25 2.76 -6.08 2.04
C LEU A 25 2.22 -5.57 3.39
N VAL A 26 2.90 -4.62 4.03
CA VAL A 26 2.44 -3.96 5.26
C VAL A 26 1.18 -3.16 4.97
N GLN A 27 1.16 -2.26 3.97
CA GLN A 27 -0.04 -1.45 3.72
C GLN A 27 -1.27 -2.28 3.34
N LEU A 28 -1.07 -3.43 2.68
CA LEU A 28 -2.16 -4.29 2.24
C LEU A 28 -3.02 -4.84 3.38
N TYR A 29 -2.60 -4.80 4.64
CA TYR A 29 -3.48 -5.19 5.74
C TYR A 29 -4.75 -4.34 5.77
N ALA A 30 -4.67 -3.05 5.37
CA ALA A 30 -5.81 -2.13 5.41
C ALA A 30 -6.89 -2.50 4.38
N TYR A 31 -6.53 -3.24 3.33
CA TYR A 31 -7.40 -3.57 2.21
C TYR A 31 -7.74 -5.08 2.16
N ALA A 32 -6.77 -5.94 2.42
CA ALA A 32 -6.92 -7.39 2.37
C ALA A 32 -7.12 -8.04 3.76
N GLY A 33 -6.93 -7.27 4.84
CA GLY A 33 -7.03 -7.72 6.22
C GLY A 33 -5.70 -8.17 6.83
N PHE A 34 -5.58 -7.95 8.15
CA PHE A 34 -4.39 -8.25 8.96
C PHE A 34 -3.81 -9.66 8.75
N PRO A 35 -4.62 -10.75 8.80
CA PRO A 35 -4.09 -12.10 8.64
C PRO A 35 -3.47 -12.36 7.26
N ARG A 36 -4.04 -11.80 6.19
CA ARG A 36 -3.53 -12.02 4.82
C ARG A 36 -2.20 -11.30 4.62
N SER A 37 -2.06 -10.08 5.13
CA SER A 37 -0.80 -9.33 5.11
C SER A 37 0.31 -10.08 5.86
N LEU A 38 0.05 -10.59 7.06
CA LEU A 38 1.02 -11.39 7.82
C LEU A 38 1.43 -12.68 7.10
N ASN A 39 0.47 -13.39 6.50
CA ASN A 39 0.76 -14.59 5.70
C ASN A 39 1.63 -14.26 4.48
N ALA A 40 1.39 -13.11 3.84
CA ALA A 40 2.19 -12.65 2.71
C ALA A 40 3.62 -12.28 3.11
N LEU A 41 3.80 -11.58 4.24
CA LEU A 41 5.11 -11.29 4.82
C LEU A 41 5.88 -12.58 5.15
N GLY A 42 5.21 -13.58 5.75
CA GLY A 42 5.81 -14.89 6.02
C GLY A 42 6.23 -15.61 4.73
N ALA A 43 5.41 -15.56 3.68
CA ALA A 43 5.78 -16.11 2.37
C ALA A 43 6.97 -15.37 1.75
N PHE A 44 7.05 -14.05 1.93
CA PHE A 44 8.17 -13.25 1.44
C PHE A 44 9.47 -13.56 2.17
N MET A 45 9.44 -13.76 3.50
CA MET A 45 10.59 -14.26 4.26
C MET A 45 11.12 -15.57 3.66
N THR A 46 10.23 -16.53 3.37
CA THR A 46 10.62 -17.80 2.73
C THR A 46 11.25 -17.60 1.35
N VAL A 47 10.72 -16.70 0.52
CA VAL A 47 11.30 -16.37 -0.80
C VAL A 47 12.72 -15.82 -0.65
N LEU A 48 12.95 -14.89 0.28
CA LEU A 48 14.28 -14.33 0.51
C LEU A 48 15.28 -15.37 1.01
N ASP A 49 14.86 -16.27 1.91
CA ASP A 49 15.70 -17.37 2.37
C ASP A 49 16.08 -18.32 1.22
N GLU A 50 15.14 -18.64 0.35
CA GLU A 50 15.38 -19.49 -0.83
C GLU A 50 16.33 -18.83 -1.83
N ARG A 51 16.12 -17.55 -2.16
CA ARG A 51 16.98 -16.78 -3.06
C ARG A 51 18.40 -16.66 -2.52
N LYS A 52 18.54 -16.35 -1.22
CA LYS A 52 19.83 -16.33 -0.52
C LYS A 52 20.54 -17.69 -0.57
N ASN A 53 19.82 -18.79 -0.33
CA ASN A 53 20.40 -20.14 -0.41
C ASN A 53 20.82 -20.53 -1.83
N ALA A 54 20.21 -19.92 -2.85
CA ALA A 54 20.61 -20.04 -4.25
C ALA A 54 21.78 -19.10 -4.64
N GLY A 55 22.31 -18.31 -3.71
CA GLY A 55 23.39 -17.36 -3.96
C GLY A 55 22.93 -16.06 -4.66
N ILE A 56 21.64 -15.77 -4.65
CA ILE A 56 21.07 -14.52 -5.16
C ILE A 56 21.05 -13.51 -4.02
N GLU A 57 21.67 -12.35 -4.22
CA GLU A 57 21.65 -11.22 -3.29
C GLU A 57 20.68 -10.16 -3.81
N ASP A 58 19.55 -9.99 -3.11
CA ASP A 58 18.55 -8.97 -3.43
C ASP A 58 18.89 -7.62 -2.75
N GLU A 59 18.59 -6.51 -3.41
CA GLU A 59 18.81 -5.18 -2.85
C GLU A 59 17.88 -4.91 -1.65
N ALA A 60 18.46 -4.55 -0.50
CA ALA A 60 17.68 -4.27 0.70
C ALA A 60 16.76 -3.04 0.52
N GLY A 61 17.25 -1.99 -0.14
CA GLY A 61 16.56 -0.70 -0.25
C GLY A 61 16.65 0.16 1.01
N GLU A 62 16.03 1.33 0.97
CA GLU A 62 16.00 2.26 2.10
C GLU A 62 15.05 1.77 3.21
N GLU A 63 15.48 1.94 4.46
CA GLU A 63 14.59 1.80 5.62
C GLU A 63 13.64 3.02 5.67
N PRO A 64 12.41 2.84 6.18
CA PRO A 64 11.49 3.96 6.39
C PRO A 64 12.06 4.99 7.37
N GLY A 65 11.73 6.25 7.15
CA GLY A 65 11.87 7.29 8.16
C GLY A 65 11.05 6.98 9.43
N PRO A 66 11.30 7.74 10.52
CA PRO A 66 10.56 7.56 11.76
C PRO A 66 9.07 7.88 11.58
N VAL A 67 8.22 7.21 12.37
CA VAL A 67 6.80 7.54 12.46
C VAL A 67 6.63 9.00 12.89
N PRO A 68 5.70 9.77 12.29
CA PRO A 68 5.45 11.15 12.69
C PRO A 68 5.12 11.28 14.18
N ALA A 69 5.63 12.33 14.84
CA ALA A 69 5.30 12.58 16.25
C ALA A 69 3.80 12.85 16.48
N ASP A 70 3.13 13.39 15.46
CA ASP A 70 1.67 13.57 15.43
C ASP A 70 1.13 12.96 14.13
N SER A 71 0.84 11.66 14.19
CA SER A 71 0.32 10.88 13.06
C SER A 71 -1.05 11.35 12.61
N LEU A 72 -1.91 11.82 13.52
CA LEU A 72 -3.24 12.32 13.15
C LEU A 72 -3.14 13.57 12.30
N ALA A 73 -2.31 14.54 12.71
CA ALA A 73 -2.09 15.75 11.93
C ALA A 73 -1.37 15.46 10.61
N ALA A 74 -0.34 14.60 10.62
CA ALA A 74 0.36 14.18 9.41
C ALA A 74 -0.57 13.49 8.41
N GLY A 75 -1.34 12.52 8.89
CA GLY A 75 -2.28 11.78 8.07
C GLY A 75 -3.45 12.61 7.54
N THR A 76 -3.94 13.58 8.32
CA THR A 76 -4.95 14.53 7.82
C THR A 76 -4.40 15.35 6.64
N ARG A 77 -3.15 15.80 6.71
CA ARG A 77 -2.50 16.51 5.58
C ARG A 77 -2.28 15.60 4.38
N ASN A 78 -1.77 14.38 4.61
CA ASN A 78 -1.53 13.40 3.55
C ASN A 78 -2.83 13.03 2.84
N GLN A 79 -3.87 12.65 3.60
CA GLN A 79 -5.19 12.34 3.07
C GLN A 79 -5.73 13.49 2.22
N THR A 80 -5.77 14.72 2.77
CA THR A 80 -6.28 15.90 2.05
C THR A 80 -5.52 16.16 0.75
N ARG A 81 -4.20 15.97 0.74
CA ARG A 81 -3.38 16.15 -0.46
C ARG A 81 -3.66 15.08 -1.51
N LEU A 82 -3.81 13.83 -1.10
CA LEU A 82 -4.09 12.69 -1.98
C LEU A 82 -5.50 12.76 -2.57
N THR A 83 -6.50 13.09 -1.75
CA THR A 83 -7.91 13.19 -2.18
C THR A 83 -8.24 14.51 -2.88
N GLY A 84 -7.41 15.55 -2.69
CA GLY A 84 -7.61 16.89 -3.25
C GLY A 84 -8.55 17.79 -2.43
N ALA A 85 -9.17 17.26 -1.38
CA ALA A 85 -10.05 18.00 -0.47
C ALA A 85 -10.17 17.28 0.88
N PRO A 86 -10.51 17.98 1.98
CA PRO A 86 -10.76 17.34 3.27
C PRO A 86 -11.84 16.27 3.17
N VAL A 87 -11.55 15.08 3.69
CA VAL A 87 -12.54 13.99 3.76
C VAL A 87 -13.44 14.21 4.97
N THR A 88 -14.75 14.31 4.69
CA THR A 88 -15.83 14.51 5.67
C THR A 88 -17.05 13.67 5.28
N GLY A 89 -17.98 13.43 6.20
CA GLY A 89 -19.29 12.86 5.88
C GLY A 89 -19.90 12.02 6.99
N ALA A 90 -21.17 11.66 6.81
CA ALA A 90 -21.99 10.99 7.82
C ALA A 90 -21.38 9.68 8.36
N LEU A 91 -20.61 8.93 7.55
CA LEU A 91 -19.92 7.72 8.00
C LEU A 91 -18.91 8.04 9.12
N PHE A 92 -18.14 9.12 8.95
CA PHE A 92 -17.11 9.55 9.89
C PHE A 92 -17.72 10.27 11.11
N GLU A 93 -18.88 10.90 10.95
CA GLU A 93 -19.65 11.45 12.09
C GLU A 93 -20.30 10.33 12.92
N PHE A 94 -20.82 9.29 12.26
CA PHE A 94 -21.44 8.14 12.92
C PHE A 94 -20.42 7.32 13.71
N ALA A 95 -19.22 7.10 13.16
CA ALA A 95 -18.16 6.35 13.82
C ALA A 95 -16.82 7.10 13.77
N PRO A 96 -16.60 8.14 14.60
CA PRO A 96 -15.39 8.97 14.55
C PRO A 96 -14.07 8.21 14.73
N ALA A 97 -14.12 7.04 15.37
CA ALA A 97 -12.95 6.16 15.51
C ALA A 97 -12.39 5.70 14.16
N ILE A 98 -13.25 5.43 13.14
CA ILE A 98 -12.76 5.00 11.83
C ILE A 98 -12.02 6.12 11.11
N ASP A 99 -12.49 7.37 11.25
CA ASP A 99 -11.82 8.54 10.70
C ASP A 99 -10.45 8.74 11.34
N HIS A 100 -10.38 8.61 12.67
CA HIS A 100 -9.12 8.68 13.41
C HIS A 100 -8.14 7.60 12.96
N PHE A 101 -8.56 6.33 12.84
CA PHE A 101 -7.67 5.25 12.41
C PHE A 101 -7.20 5.40 10.97
N LEU A 102 -8.09 5.80 10.07
CA LEU A 102 -7.70 6.09 8.69
C LEU A 102 -6.69 7.23 8.63
N LYS A 103 -6.94 8.34 9.34
CA LYS A 103 -6.01 9.48 9.34
C LYS A 103 -4.71 9.14 10.04
N ALA A 104 -4.74 8.80 11.33
CA ALA A 104 -3.54 8.58 12.11
C ALA A 104 -2.73 7.38 11.60
N HIS A 105 -3.35 6.20 11.53
CA HIS A 105 -2.60 4.97 11.23
C HIS A 105 -2.36 4.80 9.73
N LEU A 106 -3.41 4.83 8.89
CA LEU A 106 -3.23 4.58 7.46
C LEU A 106 -2.51 5.75 6.76
N PHE A 107 -3.06 6.96 6.84
CA PHE A 107 -2.49 8.10 6.12
C PHE A 107 -1.26 8.71 6.82
N GLY A 108 -1.16 8.59 8.14
CA GLY A 108 -0.06 9.13 8.95
C GLY A 108 1.10 8.17 9.06
N ASP A 109 0.89 6.98 9.64
CA ASP A 109 1.97 6.05 9.93
C ASP A 109 2.42 5.24 8.71
N ILE A 110 1.51 4.90 7.77
CA ILE A 110 1.84 4.03 6.62
C ILE A 110 2.16 4.87 5.38
N PHE A 111 1.20 5.68 4.91
CA PHE A 111 1.43 6.56 3.75
C PHE A 111 2.41 7.71 4.06
N GLY A 112 2.70 7.97 5.34
CA GLY A 112 3.74 8.91 5.74
C GLY A 112 5.16 8.36 5.66
N ARG A 113 5.35 7.06 5.38
CA ARG A 113 6.68 6.45 5.22
C ARG A 113 7.23 6.75 3.83
N ASP A 114 8.47 7.22 3.81
CA ASP A 114 9.15 7.86 2.67
C ASP A 114 9.98 6.92 1.79
N ASN A 115 10.16 5.66 2.20
CA ASN A 115 10.88 4.64 1.44
C ASN A 115 10.04 3.96 0.33
N LEU A 116 8.77 4.35 0.15
CA LEU A 116 7.94 3.99 -1.00
C LEU A 116 7.02 5.17 -1.36
N ASP A 117 7.12 5.65 -2.59
CA ASP A 117 6.37 6.82 -3.04
C ASP A 117 4.85 6.57 -3.14
N TRP A 118 4.09 7.67 -3.15
CA TRP A 118 2.63 7.58 -3.20
C TRP A 118 2.08 7.00 -4.50
N ARG A 119 2.80 7.15 -5.63
CA ARG A 119 2.37 6.56 -6.91
C ARG A 119 2.37 5.04 -6.82
N SER A 120 3.45 4.47 -6.29
CA SER A 120 3.63 3.04 -6.09
C SER A 120 2.66 2.50 -5.04
N ARG A 121 2.44 3.23 -3.94
CA ARG A 121 1.45 2.86 -2.93
C ARG A 121 0.04 2.78 -3.51
N GLU A 122 -0.36 3.78 -4.30
CA GLU A 122 -1.68 3.81 -4.92
C GLU A 122 -1.85 2.72 -5.99
N ILE A 123 -0.84 2.45 -6.81
CA ILE A 123 -0.88 1.31 -7.76
C ILE A 123 -1.14 -0.01 -7.02
N ALA A 124 -0.41 -0.26 -5.93
CA ALA A 124 -0.59 -1.47 -5.13
C ALA A 124 -1.97 -1.52 -4.44
N THR A 125 -2.48 -0.39 -3.97
CA THR A 125 -3.84 -0.29 -3.41
C THR A 125 -4.91 -0.58 -4.46
N ILE A 126 -4.81 0.03 -5.65
CA ILE A 126 -5.76 -0.17 -6.75
C ILE A 126 -5.79 -1.63 -7.17
N ALA A 127 -4.61 -2.26 -7.35
CA ALA A 127 -4.52 -3.68 -7.70
C ALA A 127 -5.16 -4.58 -6.64
N ALA A 128 -4.94 -4.30 -5.35
CA ALA A 128 -5.55 -5.06 -4.28
C ALA A 128 -7.07 -4.91 -4.23
N LEU A 129 -7.57 -3.67 -4.41
CA LEU A 129 -9.01 -3.39 -4.41
C LEU A 129 -9.71 -3.99 -5.63
N ALA A 130 -9.08 -3.99 -6.80
CA ALA A 130 -9.62 -4.58 -8.02
C ALA A 130 -9.74 -6.11 -7.92
N GLY A 131 -8.86 -6.77 -7.16
CA GLY A 131 -8.89 -8.21 -6.92
C GLY A 131 -9.85 -8.68 -5.82
N LEU A 132 -10.62 -7.78 -5.21
CA LEU A 132 -11.50 -8.08 -4.07
C LEU A 132 -12.95 -7.66 -4.34
N ASP A 133 -13.88 -8.57 -4.09
CA ASP A 133 -15.31 -8.32 -4.29
C ASP A 133 -15.87 -7.30 -3.27
N GLY A 134 -16.81 -6.46 -3.72
CA GLY A 134 -17.62 -5.58 -2.86
C GLY A 134 -16.93 -4.28 -2.43
N LEU A 135 -15.82 -3.91 -3.07
CA LEU A 135 -15.02 -2.72 -2.74
C LEU A 135 -15.07 -1.63 -3.82
N ASP A 136 -16.10 -1.63 -4.67
CA ASP A 136 -16.23 -0.72 -5.82
C ASP A 136 -16.09 0.77 -5.43
N SER A 137 -16.65 1.16 -4.28
CA SER A 137 -16.57 2.55 -3.81
C SER A 137 -15.15 2.95 -3.39
N GLN A 138 -14.39 2.03 -2.80
CA GLN A 138 -13.00 2.25 -2.43
C GLN A 138 -12.12 2.27 -3.68
N LEU A 139 -12.34 1.34 -4.61
CA LEU A 139 -11.63 1.31 -5.89
C LEU A 139 -11.84 2.62 -6.67
N ALA A 140 -13.08 3.09 -6.79
CA ALA A 140 -13.38 4.37 -7.45
C ALA A 140 -12.68 5.56 -6.77
N SER A 141 -12.64 5.58 -5.42
CA SER A 141 -11.92 6.61 -4.67
C SER A 141 -10.41 6.57 -4.91
N HIS A 142 -9.79 5.39 -4.95
CA HIS A 142 -8.35 5.25 -5.17
C HIS A 142 -7.95 5.51 -6.63
N LEU A 143 -8.80 5.18 -7.61
CA LEU A 143 -8.62 5.64 -9.00
C LEU A 143 -8.64 7.17 -9.09
N ALA A 144 -9.50 7.85 -8.33
CA ALA A 144 -9.52 9.31 -8.27
C ALA A 144 -8.25 9.89 -7.59
N ILE A 145 -7.79 9.29 -6.49
CA ILE A 145 -6.52 9.65 -5.85
C ILE A 145 -5.36 9.48 -6.82
N GLY A 146 -5.30 8.36 -7.53
CA GLY A 146 -4.29 8.08 -8.56
C GLY A 146 -4.20 9.19 -9.61
N ARG A 147 -5.34 9.66 -10.12
CA ARG A 147 -5.40 10.82 -11.03
C ARG A 147 -4.87 12.10 -10.39
N ASN A 148 -5.22 12.38 -9.12
CA ASN A 148 -4.76 13.57 -8.41
C ASN A 148 -3.24 13.60 -8.24
N ILE A 149 -2.59 12.44 -8.10
CA ILE A 149 -1.13 12.31 -8.01
C ILE A 149 -0.45 12.03 -9.36
N GLY A 150 -1.19 12.20 -10.45
CA GLY A 150 -0.69 12.17 -11.82
C GLY A 150 -0.44 10.79 -12.41
N LEU A 151 -1.05 9.71 -11.89
CA LEU A 151 -1.08 8.44 -12.61
C LEU A 151 -1.83 8.62 -13.94
N SER A 152 -1.27 8.09 -15.01
CA SER A 152 -1.89 8.07 -16.33
C SER A 152 -3.06 7.08 -16.38
N GLU A 153 -3.98 7.26 -17.33
CA GLU A 153 -5.11 6.32 -17.50
C GLU A 153 -4.64 4.91 -17.85
N ASP A 154 -3.48 4.74 -18.49
CA ASP A 154 -2.93 3.42 -18.78
C ASP A 154 -2.36 2.77 -17.51
N GLU A 155 -1.61 3.51 -16.68
CA GLU A 155 -1.17 3.00 -15.35
C GLU A 155 -2.36 2.60 -14.46
N LEU A 156 -3.43 3.40 -14.47
CA LEU A 156 -4.65 3.11 -13.70
C LEU A 156 -5.38 1.87 -14.22
N ARG A 157 -5.45 1.72 -15.56
CA ARG A 157 -6.07 0.56 -16.20
C ARG A 157 -5.29 -0.71 -15.90
N ASP A 158 -3.97 -0.67 -16.05
CA ASP A 158 -3.10 -1.82 -15.81
C ASP A 158 -3.15 -2.25 -14.33
N ALA A 159 -3.12 -1.28 -13.40
CA ALA A 159 -3.26 -1.57 -11.98
C ALA A 159 -4.61 -2.22 -11.64
N ALA A 160 -5.70 -1.83 -12.32
CA ALA A 160 -7.04 -2.37 -12.08
C ALA A 160 -7.35 -3.65 -12.87
N ALA A 161 -6.46 -4.10 -13.77
CA ALA A 161 -6.75 -5.19 -14.70
C ALA A 161 -6.72 -6.59 -14.07
N GLY A 162 -6.06 -6.77 -12.92
CA GLY A 162 -6.03 -8.03 -12.16
C GLY A 162 -5.24 -9.15 -12.82
#